data_AF-A0A432TQ87-F1
#
_entry.id   AF-A0A432TQ87-F1
#
_cell.length_a   1.000
_cell.length_b   1.000
_cell.length_c   1.000
_cell.angle_alpha   90.00
_cell.angle_beta   90.00
_cell.angle_gamma   90.00
#
_symmetry.space_group_name_H-M   'P 1'
#
loop_
_entity.id
_entity.type
_entity.pdbx_description
1 polymer ?
#
loop_
_entity_poly.entity_id
_entity_poly.type
_entity_poly.pdbx_seq_one_letter_code
_entity_poly.pdbx_strand_id
1 'polypeptide(L)'
;QLHHQGHAHSIEVYENSQLAGGLYGVAIGKVFFGESMFSCASNASKVALVHLLKNTDYQLIDCQVENPHLKSLGAFNIERSAFVQQLRDLL
;
A
#
# COMPACT_ATOMS: atom_id res chain seq x y z
N GLN A 1 -3.13 -0.35 -17.72
CA GLN A 1 -3.78 -1.63 -18.11
C GLN A 1 -4.39 -2.34 -16.91
N LEU A 2 -3.62 -2.68 -15.86
CA LEU A 2 -4.12 -3.40 -14.67
C LEU A 2 -5.25 -2.68 -13.91
N HIS A 3 -5.23 -1.33 -13.87
CA HIS A 3 -6.32 -0.56 -13.27
C HIS A 3 -7.67 -0.80 -13.99
N HIS A 4 -7.67 -0.74 -15.32
CA HIS A 4 -8.85 -1.04 -16.13
C HIS A 4 -9.29 -2.51 -16.05
N GLN A 5 -8.37 -3.40 -15.68
CA GLN A 5 -8.66 -4.82 -15.42
C GLN A 5 -9.14 -5.06 -13.98
N GLY A 6 -9.19 -4.03 -13.13
CA GLY A 6 -9.63 -4.13 -11.74
C GLY A 6 -8.59 -4.71 -10.78
N HIS A 7 -7.33 -4.81 -11.19
CA HIS A 7 -6.24 -5.34 -10.35
C HIS A 7 -5.41 -4.25 -9.67
N ALA A 8 -5.27 -3.08 -10.31
CA ALA A 8 -4.53 -1.97 -9.72
C ALA A 8 -5.47 -0.91 -9.15
N HIS A 9 -5.19 -0.49 -7.92
CA HIS A 9 -6.01 0.45 -7.16
C HIS A 9 -5.16 1.59 -6.65
N SER A 10 -5.79 2.75 -6.53
CA SER A 10 -5.21 3.96 -5.96
C SER A 10 -6.10 4.50 -4.85
N ILE A 11 -5.47 5.21 -3.91
CA ILE A 11 -6.14 6.03 -2.90
C ILE A 11 -5.60 7.43 -3.04
N GLU A 12 -6.48 8.37 -3.37
CA GLU A 12 -6.16 9.78 -3.50
C GLU A 12 -6.62 10.56 -2.26
N VAL A 13 -5.76 11.44 -1.77
CA VAL A 13 -6.06 12.35 -0.67
C VAL A 13 -6.18 13.75 -1.23
N TYR A 14 -7.35 14.37 -1.04
CA TYR A 14 -7.63 15.73 -1.48
C TYR A 14 -7.71 16.70 -0.30
N GLU A 15 -7.11 17.87 -0.46
CA GLU A 15 -7.24 19.00 0.45
C GLU A 15 -7.67 20.23 -0.37
N ASN A 16 -8.78 20.86 0.00
CA ASN A 16 -9.34 22.02 -0.73
C ASN A 16 -9.50 21.77 -2.25
N SER A 17 -9.95 20.57 -2.63
CA SER A 17 -10.09 20.11 -4.03
C SER A 17 -8.76 19.96 -4.80
N GLN A 18 -7.61 20.05 -4.14
CA GLN A 18 -6.29 19.78 -4.72
C GLN A 18 -5.81 18.40 -4.30
N LEU A 19 -5.15 17.69 -5.21
CA LEU A 19 -4.54 16.40 -4.92
C LEU A 19 -3.34 16.60 -3.99
N ALA A 20 -3.52 16.26 -2.72
CA ALA A 20 -2.57 16.48 -1.64
C ALA A 20 -1.63 15.30 -1.43
N GLY A 21 -1.97 14.10 -1.92
CA GLY A 21 -1.16 12.90 -1.82
C GLY A 21 -1.92 11.65 -2.22
N GLY A 22 -1.28 10.50 -2.08
CA GLY A 22 -1.92 9.22 -2.36
C GLY A 22 -0.94 8.06 -2.39
N LEU A 23 -1.49 6.87 -2.67
CA LEU A 23 -0.73 5.67 -2.94
C LEU A 23 -1.42 4.85 -4.01
N TYR A 24 -0.67 3.96 -4.67
CA TYR A 24 -1.25 2.96 -5.55
C TYR A 24 -0.51 1.63 -5.45
N GLY A 25 -1.19 0.57 -5.87
CA GLY A 25 -0.67 -0.78 -5.83
C GLY A 25 -1.54 -1.77 -6.57
N VAL A 26 -1.10 -3.02 -6.57
CA VAL A 26 -1.84 -4.15 -7.14
C VAL A 26 -2.46 -4.96 -6.01
N ALA A 27 -3.72 -5.33 -6.14
CA ALA A 27 -4.41 -6.19 -5.19
C ALA A 27 -4.62 -7.59 -5.79
N ILE A 28 -4.18 -8.62 -5.06
CA ILE A 28 -4.41 -10.02 -5.42
C ILE A 28 -4.73 -10.77 -4.12
N GLY A 29 -5.87 -11.46 -4.08
CA GLY A 29 -6.36 -12.10 -2.87
C GLY A 29 -6.46 -11.11 -1.72
N LYS A 30 -5.85 -11.43 -0.58
CA LYS A 30 -5.76 -10.57 0.61
C LYS A 30 -4.44 -9.81 0.73
N VAL A 31 -3.71 -9.68 -0.38
CA VAL A 31 -2.40 -9.01 -0.41
C VAL A 31 -2.47 -7.75 -1.27
N PHE A 32 -1.96 -6.65 -0.71
CA PHE A 32 -1.77 -5.40 -1.44
C PHE A 32 -0.29 -5.17 -1.71
N PHE A 33 0.10 -5.21 -2.97
CA PHE A 33 1.47 -4.93 -3.42
C PHE A 33 1.59 -3.43 -3.64
N GLY A 34 2.15 -2.72 -2.65
CA GLY A 34 2.26 -1.27 -2.70
C GLY A 34 3.35 -0.85 -3.68
N GLU A 35 3.00 -0.19 -4.77
CA GLU A 35 3.98 0.22 -5.79
C GLU A 35 4.65 1.55 -5.42
N SER A 36 3.86 2.55 -5.04
CA SER A 36 4.38 3.84 -4.64
C SER A 36 3.39 4.66 -3.85
N MET A 37 3.90 5.69 -3.17
CA MET A 37 3.11 6.71 -2.51
C MET A 37 3.76 8.09 -2.69
N PHE A 38 2.96 9.15 -2.63
CA PHE A 38 3.43 10.52 -2.73
C PHE A 38 2.68 11.43 -1.76
N SER A 39 3.30 12.56 -1.42
CA SER A 39 2.74 13.57 -0.52
C SER A 39 3.10 14.95 -1.03
N CYS A 40 2.09 15.74 -1.41
CA CYS A 40 2.21 17.15 -1.75
C CYS A 40 1.89 18.06 -0.56
N ALA A 41 1.09 17.57 0.40
CA ALA A 41 0.87 18.20 1.71
C ALA A 41 1.40 17.32 2.84
N SER A 42 1.59 17.90 4.04
CA SER A 42 2.06 17.14 5.20
C SER A 42 1.12 16.00 5.54
N ASN A 43 1.68 14.81 5.76
CA ASN A 43 0.98 13.57 6.16
C ASN A 43 -0.05 13.01 5.16
N ALA A 44 -0.22 13.58 3.96
CA ALA A 44 -1.20 13.09 3.00
C ALA A 44 -0.97 11.61 2.60
N SER A 45 0.28 11.20 2.37
CA SER A 45 0.61 9.79 2.09
C SER A 45 0.28 8.85 3.26
N LYS A 46 0.44 9.33 4.51
CA LYS A 46 0.08 8.56 5.72
C LYS A 46 -1.44 8.42 5.87
N VAL A 47 -2.19 9.46 5.55
CA VAL A 47 -3.66 9.41 5.52
C VAL A 47 -4.12 8.36 4.51
N ALA A 48 -3.50 8.33 3.32
CA ALA A 48 -3.79 7.30 2.31
C ALA A 48 -3.52 5.88 2.84
N LEU A 49 -2.39 5.67 3.52
CA LEU A 49 -2.05 4.37 4.12
C LEU A 49 -3.02 3.98 5.24
N VAL A 50 -3.37 4.91 6.14
CA VAL A 50 -4.36 4.64 7.20
C VAL A 50 -5.72 4.32 6.61
N HIS A 51 -6.11 5.00 5.52
CA HIS A 51 -7.36 4.70 4.82
C HIS A 51 -7.34 3.28 4.24
N LEU A 52 -6.25 2.87 3.57
CA LEU A 52 -6.06 1.50 3.08
C LEU A 52 -6.26 0.48 4.22
N LEU A 53 -5.55 0.65 5.33
CA LEU A 53 -5.58 -0.27 6.46
C LEU A 53 -6.94 -0.37 7.16
N LYS A 54 -7.74 0.70 7.14
CA LYS A 54 -9.04 0.74 7.84
C LYS A 54 -10.22 0.32 6.98
N ASN A 55 -10.12 0.47 5.66
CA ASN A 55 -11.26 0.30 4.74
C ASN A 55 -11.08 -0.88 3.78
N THR A 56 -10.07 -1.72 4.02
CA THR A 56 -9.83 -2.94 3.26
C THR A 56 -9.60 -4.11 4.22
N ASP A 57 -9.72 -5.33 3.70
CA ASP A 57 -9.49 -6.58 4.41
C ASP A 57 -8.13 -7.22 4.07
N TYR A 58 -7.22 -6.44 3.46
CA TYR A 58 -5.87 -6.90 3.17
C TYR A 58 -5.14 -7.27 4.48
N GLN A 59 -4.53 -8.44 4.46
CA GLN A 59 -3.81 -8.99 5.62
C GLN A 59 -2.30 -8.82 5.49
N LEU A 60 -1.82 -8.51 4.29
CA LEU A 60 -0.41 -8.27 4.00
C LEU A 60 -0.28 -7.11 3.02
N ILE A 61 0.62 -6.17 3.35
CA ILE A 61 1.10 -5.15 2.42
C ILE A 61 2.54 -5.48 2.09
N ASP A 62 2.81 -5.78 0.82
CA ASP A 62 4.17 -5.91 0.32
C ASP A 62 4.73 -4.51 0.02
N CYS A 63 5.84 -4.17 0.67
CA CYS A 63 6.55 -2.90 0.52
C CYS A 63 7.90 -3.05 -0.21
N GLN A 64 8.14 -4.22 -0.82
CA GLN A 64 9.33 -4.60 -1.58
C GLN A 64 10.65 -4.33 -0.85
N VAL A 65 11.32 -3.22 -1.16
CA VAL A 65 12.65 -2.89 -0.65
C VAL A 65 12.51 -1.98 0.56
N GLU A 66 13.22 -2.34 1.63
CA GLU A 66 13.22 -1.53 2.84
C GLU A 66 13.69 -0.09 2.57
N ASN A 67 13.05 0.86 3.25
CA ASN A 67 13.56 2.22 3.35
C ASN A 67 13.20 2.83 4.72
N PRO A 68 13.90 3.90 5.15
CA PRO A 68 13.65 4.52 6.45
C PRO A 68 12.22 5.04 6.63
N HIS A 69 11.58 5.49 5.55
CA HIS A 69 10.21 5.99 5.60
C HIS A 69 9.23 4.86 5.95
N LEU A 70 9.28 3.74 5.25
CA LEU A 70 8.44 2.57 5.51
C LEU A 70 8.68 1.98 6.90
N LYS A 71 9.96 1.90 7.35
CA LYS A 71 10.29 1.47 8.72
C LYS A 71 9.63 2.37 9.77
N SER A 72 9.63 3.69 9.55
CA SER A 72 8.95 4.64 10.44
C SER A 72 7.43 4.48 10.49
N LEU A 73 6.84 3.82 9.48
CA LEU A 73 5.41 3.51 9.40
C LEU A 73 5.08 2.11 9.97
N GLY A 74 6.07 1.37 10.44
CA GLY A 74 5.90 0.03 11.03
C GLY A 74 6.20 -1.12 10.08
N ALA A 75 6.73 -0.88 8.89
CA ALA A 75 7.20 -1.95 8.01
C ALA A 75 8.43 -2.65 8.61
N PHE A 76 8.49 -3.97 8.48
CA PHE A 76 9.60 -4.79 8.93
C PHE A 76 9.94 -5.86 7.89
N ASN A 77 11.19 -6.32 7.89
CA ASN A 77 11.61 -7.39 7.00
C ASN A 77 11.20 -8.74 7.57
N ILE A 78 10.88 -9.67 6.67
CA ILE A 78 10.69 -11.07 6.97
C ILE A 78 11.56 -11.91 6.04
N GLU A 79 11.86 -13.14 6.48
CA GLU A 79 12.54 -14.11 5.63
C GLU A 79 11.72 -14.38 4.36
N ARG A 80 12.41 -14.54 3.23
CA ARG A 80 11.75 -14.79 1.93
C ARG A 80 10.85 -16.03 1.99
N SER A 81 11.27 -17.07 2.71
CA SER A 81 10.47 -18.28 2.91
C SER A 81 9.16 -17.98 3.66
N ALA A 82 9.20 -17.14 4.68
CA ALA A 82 8.01 -16.71 5.42
C ALA A 82 7.08 -15.84 4.56
N PHE A 83 7.64 -14.94 3.75
CA PHE A 83 6.86 -14.15 2.80
C PHE A 83 6.15 -15.04 1.76
N VAL A 84 6.88 -15.95 1.13
CA VAL A 84 6.31 -16.91 0.17
C VAL A 84 5.22 -17.78 0.81
N GLN A 85 5.39 -18.17 2.07
CA GLN A 85 4.36 -18.91 2.79
C GLN A 85 3.09 -18.06 2.98
N GLN A 86 3.23 -16.81 3.43
CA GLN A 86 2.08 -15.90 3.54
C GLN A 86 1.39 -15.67 2.20
N LEU A 87 2.13 -15.53 1.10
CA LEU A 87 1.53 -15.42 -0.23
C LEU A 87 0.73 -16.67 -0.62
N ARG A 88 1.18 -17.88 -0.28
CA ARG A 88 0.40 -19.10 -0.54
C ARG A 88 -0.90 -19.17 0.24
N ASP A 89 -0.92 -18.59 1.43
CA ASP A 89 -2.09 -18.65 2.32
C ASP A 89 -3.10 -17.52 2.04
N LEU A 90 -2.65 -16.41 1.45
CA LEU A 90 -3.44 -15.19 1.25
C LEU A 90 -3.90 -14.94 -0.19
N LEU A 91 -3.28 -15.59 -1.18
CA LEU A 91 -3.67 -15.52 -2.60
C LEU A 91 -4.69 -16.61 -2.93
#